data_AF-A0A960LN52-F1
#
_entry.id   AF-A0A960LN52-F1
#
_cell.length_a   1.000
_cell.length_b   1.000
_cell.length_c   1.000
_cell.angle_alpha   90.00
_cell.angle_beta   90.00
_cell.angle_gamma   90.00
#
_symmetry.space_group_name_H-M   'P 1'
#
loop_
_entity.id
_entity.type
_entity.pdbx_description
1 polymer ?
#
loop_
_entity_poly.entity_id
_entity_poly.type
_entity_poly.pdbx_seq_one_letter_code
_entity_poly.pdbx_strand_id
1 'polypeptide(L)'
;MSILVRIIRWGFGIGFIGIGISMMADGMPSFPGMEEEQLPLHNGVQIGSIFLGITLIILAAVIVAPDLCRLAASPFTAMIDAIFLPGGRADKPDLNLRLPAFYLKEERFDDALAEYLKIIRYHPDEVEGWIGAIALWIDPFDEPEKARKLYEKAGRRFRHDGEARARLEEAWGKAHVSRSDHRPWS
;
A
#
# COMPACT_ATOMS: atom_id res chain seq x y z
N MET A 1 -3.44 16.81 7.71
CA MET A 1 -4.48 16.84 8.76
C MET A 1 -3.78 17.11 10.08
N SER A 2 -4.02 18.26 10.71
CA SER A 2 -3.24 18.72 11.86
C SER A 2 -3.42 17.81 13.08
N ILE A 3 -2.36 17.66 13.88
CA ILE A 3 -2.36 16.88 15.15
C ILE A 3 -3.51 17.31 16.06
N LEU A 4 -3.85 18.61 16.04
CA LEU A 4 -4.96 19.20 16.77
C LEU A 4 -6.32 18.54 16.46
N VAL A 5 -6.62 18.28 15.19
CA VAL A 5 -7.89 17.65 14.77
C VAL A 5 -8.00 16.22 15.28
N ARG A 6 -6.87 15.50 15.38
CA ARG A 6 -6.84 14.14 15.92
C ARG A 6 -7.12 14.15 17.42
N ILE A 7 -6.45 15.01 18.18
CA ILE A 7 -6.66 15.12 19.63
C ILE A 7 -8.12 15.45 19.96
N ILE A 8 -8.71 16.40 19.25
CA ILE A 8 -10.13 16.77 19.43
C ILE A 8 -11.03 15.56 19.14
N ARG A 9 -10.78 14.83 18.04
CA ARG A 9 -11.59 13.67 17.65
C ARG A 9 -11.53 12.52 18.67
N TRP A 10 -10.36 12.27 19.24
CA TRP A 10 -10.19 11.28 20.31
C TRP A 10 -10.86 11.71 21.62
N GLY A 11 -10.78 13.01 21.96
CA GLY A 11 -11.48 13.57 23.12
C GLY A 11 -12.99 13.38 23.06
N PHE A 12 -13.60 13.65 21.90
CA PHE A 12 -15.02 13.40 21.68
C PHE A 12 -15.37 11.89 21.71
N GLY A 13 -14.57 11.04 21.07
CA GLY A 13 -14.81 9.59 21.07
C GLY A 13 -14.83 8.97 22.47
N ILE A 14 -13.85 9.31 23.31
CA ILE A 14 -13.78 8.83 24.70
C ILE A 14 -14.93 9.42 25.53
N GLY A 15 -15.25 10.71 25.33
CA GLY A 15 -16.37 11.36 26.01
C GLY A 15 -17.72 10.70 25.71
N PHE A 16 -17.99 10.35 24.44
CA PHE A 16 -19.23 9.67 24.06
C PHE A 16 -19.33 8.25 24.61
N ILE A 17 -18.23 7.52 24.71
CA ILE A 17 -18.19 6.19 25.35
C ILE A 17 -18.52 6.32 26.84
N GLY A 18 -17.92 7.29 27.54
CA GLY A 18 -18.18 7.52 28.96
C GLY A 18 -19.64 7.89 29.24
N ILE A 19 -20.21 8.80 28.45
CA ILE A 19 -21.62 9.19 28.56
C ILE A 19 -22.53 8.01 28.27
N GLY A 20 -22.25 7.23 27.22
CA GLY A 20 -23.03 6.03 26.87
C GLY A 20 -23.04 4.97 27.98
N ILE A 21 -21.88 4.71 28.59
CA ILE A 21 -21.77 3.76 29.71
C ILE A 21 -22.51 4.28 30.94
N SER A 22 -22.42 5.57 31.27
CA SER A 22 -23.15 6.17 32.38
C SER A 22 -24.67 6.05 32.20
N MET A 23 -25.17 6.34 30.99
CA MET A 23 -26.61 6.23 30.69
C MET A 23 -27.12 4.79 30.71
N MET A 24 -26.26 3.81 30.40
CA MET A 24 -26.59 2.39 30.56
C MET A 24 -26.55 1.92 32.01
N ALA A 25 -25.62 2.44 32.81
CA ALA A 25 -25.50 2.11 34.23
C ALA A 25 -26.71 2.63 35.03
N ASP A 26 -27.18 3.83 34.73
CA ASP A 26 -28.37 4.43 35.37
C ASP A 26 -29.69 3.80 34.89
N GLY A 27 -29.69 3.14 33.73
CA GLY A 27 -30.85 2.50 33.12
C GLY A 27 -30.99 0.99 33.39
N MET A 28 -30.01 0.36 34.05
CA MET A 28 -30.04 -1.09 34.33
C MET A 28 -30.77 -1.38 35.66
N PRO A 29 -31.91 -2.11 35.65
CA PRO A 29 -32.52 -2.57 36.88
C PRO A 29 -31.60 -3.62 37.54
N SER A 30 -31.18 -3.36 38.78
CA SER A 30 -30.46 -4.33 39.60
C SER A 30 -31.36 -5.54 39.84
N PHE A 31 -31.03 -6.69 39.27
CA PHE A 31 -31.81 -7.92 39.46
C PHE A 31 -31.40 -8.62 40.76
N PRO A 32 -32.27 -8.60 41.79
CA PRO A 32 -32.48 -9.82 42.56
C PRO A 32 -33.98 -10.02 42.87
N GLY A 33 -34.58 -11.04 42.26
CA GLY A 33 -35.79 -11.70 42.75
C GLY A 33 -37.11 -10.90 42.81
N MET A 34 -38.13 -11.49 42.17
CA MET A 34 -39.58 -11.34 42.45
C MET A 34 -40.36 -10.27 41.68
N GLU A 35 -41.31 -10.83 40.94
CA GLU A 35 -42.73 -10.46 40.81
C GLU A 35 -43.18 -9.27 39.95
N GLU A 36 -44.22 -9.60 39.19
CA GLU A 36 -44.88 -8.83 38.16
C GLU A 36 -45.63 -7.60 38.70
N GLU A 37 -45.90 -6.70 37.75
CA GLU A 37 -47.06 -5.81 37.76
C GLU A 37 -46.92 -4.44 38.45
N GLN A 38 -46.48 -3.45 37.66
CA GLN A 38 -47.08 -2.12 37.56
C GLN A 38 -46.46 -1.30 36.39
N LEU A 39 -47.20 -1.12 35.29
CA LEU A 39 -46.92 -0.15 34.21
C LEU A 39 -47.23 1.27 34.71
N PRO A 40 -46.34 2.28 34.59
CA PRO A 40 -46.69 3.45 33.77
C PRO A 40 -45.49 4.31 33.26
N LEU A 41 -45.43 4.62 31.95
CA LEU A 41 -44.64 5.69 31.28
C LEU A 41 -43.11 5.86 31.51
N HIS A 42 -42.54 5.51 32.66
CA HIS A 42 -41.14 5.71 33.03
C HIS A 42 -40.19 4.70 32.35
N ASN A 43 -40.70 3.51 32.04
CA ASN A 43 -39.94 2.46 31.33
C ASN A 43 -39.62 2.85 29.88
N GLY A 44 -40.45 3.70 29.26
CA GLY A 44 -40.19 4.20 27.89
C GLY A 44 -38.97 5.12 27.83
N VAL A 45 -38.74 5.93 28.88
CA VAL A 45 -37.56 6.80 28.98
C VAL A 45 -36.29 5.97 29.24
N GLN A 46 -36.38 4.91 30.06
CA GLN A 46 -35.25 4.00 30.34
C GLN A 46 -34.88 3.14 29.13
N ILE A 47 -35.87 2.62 28.40
CA ILE A 47 -35.61 1.89 27.15
C ILE A 47 -35.00 2.84 26.11
N GLY A 48 -35.51 4.08 26.04
CA GLY A 48 -34.98 5.12 25.16
C GLY A 48 -33.52 5.49 25.46
N SER A 49 -33.13 5.59 26.73
CA SER A 49 -31.74 5.90 27.11
C SER A 49 -30.76 4.79 26.75
N ILE A 50 -31.18 3.52 26.84
CA ILE A 50 -30.37 2.38 26.41
C ILE A 50 -30.12 2.43 24.90
N PHE A 51 -31.15 2.64 24.08
CA PHE A 51 -31.01 2.76 22.62
C PHE A 51 -30.15 3.96 22.21
N LEU A 52 -30.31 5.09 22.91
CA LEU A 52 -29.48 6.28 22.70
C LEU A 52 -28.01 6.00 23.05
N GLY A 53 -27.76 5.30 24.17
CA GLY A 53 -26.43 4.88 24.60
C GLY A 53 -25.74 3.97 23.58
N ILE A 54 -26.43 2.94 23.08
CA ILE A 54 -25.92 2.06 22.03
C ILE A 54 -25.57 2.87 20.76
N THR A 55 -26.45 3.78 20.36
CA THR A 55 -26.25 4.61 19.17
C THR A 55 -25.02 5.50 19.31
N LEU A 56 -24.80 6.10 20.48
CA LEU A 56 -23.62 6.90 20.79
C LEU A 56 -22.33 6.07 20.77
N ILE A 57 -22.36 4.84 21.29
CA ILE A 57 -21.21 3.92 21.26
C ILE A 57 -20.86 3.53 19.82
N ILE A 58 -21.86 3.21 19.00
CA ILE A 58 -21.64 2.88 17.57
C ILE A 58 -21.05 4.10 16.84
N LEU A 59 -21.58 5.30 17.07
CA LEU A 59 -21.07 6.52 16.46
C LEU A 59 -19.61 6.80 16.89
N ALA A 60 -19.30 6.63 18.17
CA ALA A 60 -17.93 6.76 18.68
C ALA A 60 -16.99 5.73 18.02
N ALA A 61 -17.43 4.48 17.87
CA ALA A 61 -16.66 3.43 17.21
C ALA A 61 -16.36 3.80 15.75
N VAL A 62 -17.34 4.31 14.99
CA VAL A 62 -17.16 4.74 13.59
C VAL A 62 -16.17 5.90 13.48
N ILE A 63 -16.20 6.86 14.42
CA ILE A 63 -15.30 8.03 14.42
C ILE A 63 -13.84 7.62 14.73
N VAL A 64 -13.64 6.68 15.66
CA VAL A 64 -12.32 6.22 16.12
C VAL A 64 -11.72 5.14 15.21
N ALA A 65 -12.56 4.30 14.60
CA ALA A 65 -12.16 3.18 13.73
C ALA A 65 -11.07 3.53 12.70
N PRO A 66 -11.17 4.60 11.88
CA PRO A 66 -10.15 4.87 10.87
C PRO A 66 -8.77 5.24 11.45
N ASP A 67 -8.71 5.85 12.64
CA ASP A 67 -7.42 6.09 13.31
C ASP A 67 -6.88 4.82 13.95
N LEU A 68 -7.75 4.00 14.56
CA LEU A 68 -7.36 2.73 15.16
C LEU A 68 -6.84 1.74 14.11
N CYS A 69 -7.54 1.63 12.97
CA CYS A 69 -7.09 0.85 11.82
C CYS A 69 -5.75 1.36 11.28
N ARG A 70 -5.52 2.68 11.21
CA ARG A 70 -4.23 3.24 10.77
C ARG A 70 -3.11 2.96 11.76
N LEU A 71 -3.39 3.06 13.06
CA LEU A 71 -2.42 2.79 14.11
C LEU A 71 -2.02 1.30 14.09
N ALA A 72 -3.01 0.41 14.04
CA ALA A 72 -2.83 -1.04 14.00
C ALA A 72 -2.20 -1.52 12.68
N ALA A 73 -2.57 -0.90 11.55
CA ALA A 73 -1.98 -1.21 10.26
C ALA A 73 -0.55 -0.68 10.15
N SER A 74 -0.19 0.44 10.77
CA SER A 74 1.15 1.04 10.57
C SER A 74 2.35 0.11 10.86
N PRO A 75 2.43 -0.66 11.97
CA PRO A 75 3.53 -1.59 12.18
C PRO A 75 3.44 -2.80 11.23
N PHE A 76 2.23 -3.23 10.87
CA PHE A 76 2.01 -4.36 9.96
C PHE A 76 2.38 -4.00 8.52
N THR A 77 2.01 -2.81 8.05
CA THR A 77 2.42 -2.26 6.75
C THR A 77 3.92 -2.01 6.74
N ALA A 78 4.51 -1.50 7.83
CA ALA A 78 5.97 -1.35 7.94
C ALA A 78 6.71 -2.69 7.92
N MET A 79 6.14 -3.75 8.50
CA MET A 79 6.69 -5.11 8.45
C MET A 79 6.55 -5.72 7.05
N ILE A 80 5.39 -5.56 6.40
CA ILE A 80 5.20 -5.97 5.00
C ILE A 80 6.15 -5.19 4.10
N ASP A 81 6.28 -3.88 4.27
CA ASP A 81 7.24 -3.07 3.53
C ASP A 81 8.68 -3.51 3.85
N ALA A 82 9.01 -3.89 5.08
CA ALA A 82 10.35 -4.42 5.38
C ALA A 82 10.64 -5.77 4.70
N ILE A 83 9.61 -6.60 4.50
CA ILE A 83 9.73 -7.93 3.87
C ILE A 83 9.70 -7.82 2.33
N PHE A 84 8.87 -6.94 1.76
CA PHE A 84 8.65 -6.81 0.31
C PHE A 84 9.37 -5.60 -0.33
N LEU A 85 9.73 -4.58 0.44
CA LEU A 85 10.32 -3.29 0.03
C LEU A 85 11.35 -2.78 1.07
N PRO A 86 12.46 -3.50 1.33
CA PRO A 86 13.47 -3.04 2.29
C PRO A 86 14.16 -1.79 1.71
N GLY A 87 13.68 -0.61 2.11
CA GLY A 87 14.10 0.64 1.48
C GLY A 87 13.72 1.89 2.26
N GLY A 88 13.64 1.79 3.58
CA GLY A 88 13.57 2.97 4.46
C GLY A 88 14.98 3.50 4.71
N ARG A 89 15.37 4.60 4.04
CA ARG A 89 16.61 5.37 4.26
C ARG A 89 17.92 4.55 4.36
N ALA A 90 18.01 3.44 3.64
CA ALA A 90 19.31 2.82 3.39
C ALA A 90 20.08 3.72 2.41
N ASP A 91 21.37 3.93 2.66
CA ASP A 91 22.30 4.52 1.71
C ASP A 91 22.00 4.04 0.29
N LYS A 92 22.05 4.97 -0.68
CA LYS A 92 21.85 4.66 -2.10
C LYS A 92 22.72 3.44 -2.43
N PRO A 93 22.15 2.25 -2.69
CA PRO A 93 22.94 1.04 -2.84
C PRO A 93 23.92 1.23 -3.97
N ASP A 94 25.15 0.73 -3.79
CA ASP A 94 26.19 0.85 -4.81
C ASP A 94 25.66 0.36 -6.16
N LEU A 95 25.92 1.14 -7.21
CA LEU A 95 25.52 0.77 -8.55
C LEU A 95 26.29 -0.49 -8.96
N ASN A 96 25.62 -1.65 -8.96
CA ASN A 96 26.23 -2.92 -9.28
C ASN A 96 25.48 -3.62 -10.43
N LEU A 97 25.98 -3.42 -11.65
CA LEU A 97 25.47 -4.10 -12.85
C LEU A 97 25.90 -5.58 -12.95
N ARG A 98 26.86 -6.02 -12.13
CA ARG A 98 27.37 -7.40 -12.19
C ARG A 98 26.37 -8.40 -11.60
N LEU A 99 25.60 -7.98 -10.60
CA LEU A 99 24.62 -8.82 -9.93
C LEU A 99 23.46 -9.24 -10.85
N PRO A 100 22.74 -8.32 -11.53
CA PRO A 100 21.72 -8.73 -12.48
C PRO A 100 22.30 -9.54 -13.64
N ALA A 101 23.51 -9.22 -14.12
CA ALA A 101 24.19 -10.01 -15.14
C ALA A 101 24.52 -11.45 -14.67
N PHE A 102 24.82 -11.63 -13.38
CA PHE A 102 24.99 -12.95 -12.79
C PHE A 102 23.66 -13.72 -12.76
N TYR A 103 22.56 -13.09 -12.33
CA TYR A 103 21.24 -13.73 -12.35
C TYR A 103 20.76 -14.12 -13.75
N LEU A 104 21.07 -13.32 -14.77
CA LEU A 104 20.79 -13.67 -16.17
C LEU A 104 21.52 -14.96 -16.59
N LYS A 105 22.76 -15.17 -16.14
CA LYS A 105 23.52 -16.40 -16.44
C LYS A 105 22.96 -17.64 -15.75
N GLU A 106 22.35 -17.44 -14.59
CA GLU A 106 21.68 -18.48 -13.81
C GLU A 106 20.21 -18.68 -14.22
N GLU A 107 19.74 -18.03 -15.30
CA GLU A 107 18.35 -18.04 -15.77
C GLU A 107 17.32 -17.60 -14.71
N ARG A 108 17.77 -16.86 -13.70
CA ARG A 108 16.93 -16.31 -12.62
C ARG A 108 16.37 -14.96 -13.03
N PHE A 109 15.45 -14.97 -13.99
CA PHE A 109 14.94 -13.76 -14.63
C PHE A 109 14.18 -12.82 -13.68
N ASP A 110 13.42 -13.36 -12.73
CA ASP A 110 12.71 -12.57 -11.71
C ASP A 110 13.67 -11.77 -10.82
N ASP A 111 14.75 -12.42 -10.37
CA ASP A 111 15.77 -11.79 -9.54
C ASP A 111 16.58 -10.75 -10.33
N ALA A 112 16.92 -11.06 -11.58
CA ALA A 112 17.57 -10.11 -12.49
C ALA A 112 16.69 -8.86 -12.70
N LEU A 113 15.39 -9.04 -12.92
CA LEU A 113 14.45 -7.96 -13.08
C LEU A 113 14.34 -7.12 -11.80
N ALA A 114 14.26 -7.76 -10.64
CA ALA A 114 14.21 -7.08 -9.36
C ALA A 114 15.46 -6.18 -9.15
N GLU A 115 16.65 -6.67 -9.49
CA GLU A 115 17.89 -5.88 -9.41
C GLU A 115 17.92 -4.72 -10.42
N TYR A 116 17.50 -4.93 -11.68
CA TYR A 116 17.40 -3.82 -12.63
C TYR A 116 16.39 -2.75 -12.19
N LEU A 117 15.25 -3.16 -11.62
CA LEU A 117 14.27 -2.22 -11.07
C LEU A 117 14.82 -1.45 -9.86
N LYS A 118 15.67 -2.07 -9.03
CA LYS A 118 16.41 -1.37 -7.96
C LYS A 118 17.36 -0.34 -8.57
N ILE A 119 18.12 -0.70 -9.60
CA ILE A 119 19.02 0.24 -10.30
C ILE A 119 18.24 1.43 -10.84
N ILE A 120 17.13 1.21 -11.55
CA ILE A 120 16.27 2.30 -12.07
C ILE A 120 15.74 3.19 -10.94
N ARG A 121 15.43 2.62 -9.77
CA ARG A 121 14.91 3.37 -8.63
C ARG A 121 15.97 4.27 -7.99
N TYR A 122 17.16 3.73 -7.75
CA TYR A 122 18.21 4.43 -7.02
C TYR A 122 19.13 5.24 -7.94
N HIS A 123 19.43 4.72 -9.13
CA HIS A 123 20.26 5.34 -10.17
C HIS A 123 19.44 5.51 -11.46
N PRO A 124 18.43 6.41 -11.47
CA PRO A 124 17.53 6.57 -12.63
C PRO A 124 18.23 7.07 -13.90
N ASP A 125 19.43 7.62 -13.78
CA ASP A 125 20.26 8.09 -14.89
C ASP A 125 21.17 6.99 -15.46
N GLU A 126 21.15 5.78 -14.87
CA GLU A 126 21.88 4.64 -15.40
C GLU A 126 21.05 3.93 -16.48
N VAL A 127 21.44 4.11 -17.75
CA VAL A 127 20.68 3.57 -18.90
C VAL A 127 20.67 2.05 -18.94
N GLU A 128 21.72 1.38 -18.45
CA GLU A 128 21.81 -0.08 -18.43
C GLU A 128 20.72 -0.71 -17.55
N GLY A 129 20.31 -0.03 -16.48
CA GLY A 129 19.18 -0.46 -15.66
C GLY A 129 17.88 -0.56 -16.46
N TRP A 130 17.62 0.45 -17.30
CA TRP A 130 16.45 0.50 -18.16
C TRP A 130 16.50 -0.53 -19.28
N ILE A 131 17.65 -0.65 -19.96
CA ILE A 131 17.87 -1.61 -21.05
C ILE A 131 17.65 -3.04 -20.56
N GLY A 132 18.29 -3.41 -19.44
CA GLY A 132 18.19 -4.76 -18.88
C GLY A 132 16.75 -5.13 -18.49
N ALA A 133 16.03 -4.22 -17.81
CA ALA A 133 14.63 -4.46 -17.46
C ALA A 133 13.71 -4.57 -18.68
N ILE A 134 13.90 -3.72 -19.70
CA ILE A 134 13.11 -3.75 -20.94
C ILE A 134 13.33 -5.07 -21.68
N ALA A 135 14.57 -5.52 -21.84
CA ALA A 135 14.89 -6.77 -22.52
C ALA A 135 14.25 -7.98 -21.82
N LEU A 136 14.30 -8.02 -20.48
CA LEU A 136 13.64 -9.06 -19.69
C LEU A 136 12.13 -9.11 -19.94
N TRP A 137 11.46 -7.96 -19.99
CA TRP A 137 10.02 -7.90 -20.25
C TRP A 137 9.64 -8.36 -21.67
N ILE A 138 10.53 -8.25 -22.65
CA ILE A 138 10.25 -8.63 -24.04
C ILE A 138 10.38 -10.13 -24.25
N ASP A 139 11.49 -10.70 -23.77
CA ASP A 139 11.89 -12.07 -24.13
C ASP A 139 11.51 -13.09 -23.05
N PRO A 140 12.16 -13.17 -21.86
CA PRO A 140 11.77 -14.14 -20.83
C PRO A 140 10.33 -14.05 -20.33
N PHE A 141 9.78 -12.83 -20.19
CA PHE A 141 8.44 -12.65 -19.65
C PHE A 141 7.33 -12.55 -20.71
N ASP A 142 7.68 -12.30 -21.97
CA ASP A 142 6.72 -12.12 -23.08
C ASP A 142 5.63 -11.05 -22.81
N GLU A 143 5.99 -9.96 -22.12
CA GLU A 143 5.08 -8.86 -21.77
C GLU A 143 5.47 -7.53 -22.45
N PRO A 144 5.26 -7.41 -23.77
CA PRO A 144 5.73 -6.25 -24.56
C PRO A 144 5.07 -4.93 -24.15
N GLU A 145 3.86 -4.98 -23.58
CA GLU A 145 3.16 -3.80 -23.09
C GLU A 145 3.85 -3.19 -21.86
N LYS A 146 4.37 -4.02 -20.95
CA LYS A 146 5.17 -3.55 -19.81
C LYS A 146 6.50 -2.98 -20.30
N ALA A 147 7.15 -3.66 -21.24
CA ALA A 147 8.38 -3.19 -21.88
C ALA A 147 8.19 -1.82 -22.55
N ARG A 148 7.12 -1.65 -23.35
CA ARG A 148 6.80 -0.39 -24.03
C ARG A 148 6.60 0.76 -23.06
N LYS A 149 5.80 0.57 -22.01
CA LYS A 149 5.59 1.59 -20.97
C LYS A 149 6.91 2.00 -20.31
N LEU A 150 7.79 1.04 -20.06
CA LEU A 150 9.08 1.28 -19.45
C LEU A 150 10.03 2.03 -20.41
N TYR A 151 10.05 1.65 -21.69
CA TYR A 151 10.79 2.32 -22.76
C TYR A 151 10.36 3.78 -22.93
N GLU A 152 9.05 4.06 -22.98
CA GLU A 152 8.55 5.43 -23.06
C GLU A 152 8.96 6.28 -21.85
N LYS A 153 8.97 5.67 -20.66
CA LYS A 153 9.42 6.33 -19.43
C LYS A 153 10.91 6.63 -19.48
N ALA A 154 11.73 5.69 -19.95
CA ALA A 154 13.16 5.87 -20.17
C ALA A 154 13.44 6.98 -21.20
N GLY A 155 12.73 7.00 -22.33
CA GLY A 155 12.88 8.03 -23.36
C GLY A 155 12.52 9.44 -22.87
N ARG A 156 11.55 9.57 -21.96
CA ARG A 156 11.27 10.86 -21.29
C ARG A 156 12.41 11.30 -20.37
N ARG A 157 13.07 10.35 -19.67
CA ARG A 157 14.18 10.62 -18.76
C ARG A 157 15.44 11.05 -19.52
N PHE A 158 15.83 10.28 -20.54
CA PHE A 158 17.03 10.52 -21.35
C PHE A 158 16.79 11.45 -22.54
N ARG A 159 15.74 12.29 -22.50
CA ARG A 159 15.41 13.21 -23.61
C ARG A 159 16.59 14.07 -24.04
N HIS A 160 17.40 14.50 -23.07
CA HIS A 160 18.53 15.41 -23.26
C HIS A 160 19.89 14.69 -23.26
N ASP A 161 19.91 13.39 -22.97
CA ASP A 161 21.13 12.57 -22.99
C ASP A 161 21.14 11.77 -24.30
N GLY A 162 21.83 12.31 -25.30
CA GLY A 162 21.88 11.73 -26.64
C GLY A 162 22.53 10.35 -26.68
N GLU A 163 23.56 10.13 -25.85
CA GLU A 163 24.27 8.85 -25.80
C GLU A 163 23.39 7.78 -25.14
N ALA A 164 22.84 8.07 -23.96
CA ALA A 164 21.94 7.15 -23.27
C ALA A 164 20.72 6.82 -24.14
N ARG A 165 20.17 7.82 -24.83
CA ARG A 165 19.05 7.61 -25.75
C ARG A 165 19.41 6.72 -26.94
N ALA A 166 20.57 6.93 -27.56
CA ALA A 166 21.01 6.09 -28.67
C ALA A 166 21.18 4.61 -28.24
N ARG A 167 21.80 4.37 -27.08
CA ARG A 167 21.94 3.01 -26.52
C ARG A 167 20.58 2.35 -26.25
N LEU A 168 19.64 3.12 -25.69
CA LEU A 168 18.29 2.66 -25.42
C LEU A 168 17.53 2.30 -26.71
N GLU A 169 17.63 3.13 -27.75
CA GLU A 169 17.01 2.90 -29.07
C GLU A 169 17.61 1.67 -29.76
N GLU A 170 18.94 1.51 -29.71
CA GLU A 170 19.63 0.33 -30.25
C GLU A 170 19.18 -0.96 -29.54
N ALA A 171 19.15 -0.94 -28.20
CA ALA A 171 18.72 -2.09 -27.42
C ALA A 171 17.25 -2.45 -27.64
N TRP A 172 16.36 -1.45 -27.71
CA TRP A 172 14.95 -1.64 -28.03
C TRP A 172 14.79 -2.27 -29.43
N GLY A 173 15.52 -1.76 -30.43
CA GLY A 173 15.52 -2.31 -31.78
C GLY A 173 15.90 -3.79 -31.80
N LYS A 174 17.00 -4.17 -31.14
CA LYS A 174 17.45 -5.57 -31.07
C LYS A 174 16.42 -6.48 -30.41
N ALA A 175 15.88 -6.08 -29.26
CA ALA A 175 14.90 -6.89 -28.53
C ALA A 175 13.58 -7.03 -29.31
N HIS A 176 13.13 -5.95 -29.97
CA HIS A 176 11.88 -5.98 -30.73
C HIS A 176 11.99 -6.84 -32.00
N VAL A 177 13.12 -6.80 -32.69
CA VAL A 177 13.40 -7.63 -33.89
C VAL A 177 13.53 -9.11 -33.52
N SER A 178 14.24 -9.43 -32.43
CA SER A 178 14.36 -10.81 -31.95
C SER A 178 12.99 -11.45 -31.71
N ARG A 179 12.06 -10.68 -31.10
CA ARG A 179 10.68 -11.12 -30.87
C ARG A 179 9.89 -11.32 -32.17
N SER A 180 10.05 -10.45 -33.18
CA SER A 180 9.30 -10.56 -34.43
C SER A 180 9.66 -11.82 -35.21
N ASP A 181 10.92 -12.24 -35.17
CA ASP A 181 11.42 -13.41 -35.89
C ASP A 181 10.98 -14.74 -35.25
N HIS A 182 10.71 -14.74 -33.94
CA HIS A 182 10.28 -15.91 -33.18
C HIS A 182 8.77 -16.20 -33.23
N ARG A 183 7.95 -15.38 -33.92
CA ARG A 183 6.53 -15.70 -34.14
C ARG A 183 6.37 -16.52 -35.43
N PRO A 184 6.10 -17.85 -35.35
CA PRO A 184 5.72 -18.58 -36.54
C PRO A 184 4.37 -18.05 -37.00
N TRP A 185 4.29 -17.68 -38.29
CA TRP A 185 3.14 -17.12 -38.98
C TRP A 185 1.82 -17.70 -38.45
N SER A 186 1.04 -16.87 -37.76
CA SER A 186 -0.33 -17.16 -37.33
C SER A 186 -1.33 -16.79 -38.42
#